data_AF-A0AAV3XB89-F1
#
_entry.id   AF-A0AAV3XB89-F1
#
_cell.length_a   1.000
_cell.length_b   1.000
_cell.length_c   1.000
_cell.angle_alpha   90.00
_cell.angle_beta   90.00
_cell.angle_gamma   90.00
#
_symmetry.space_group_name_H-M   'P 1'
#
loop_
_entity.id
_entity.type
_entity.pdbx_description
1 polymer ?
#
loop_
_entity_poly.entity_id
_entity_poly.type
_entity_poly.pdbx_seq_one_letter_code
_entity_poly.pdbx_strand_id
1 'polypeptide(L)'
;MGLNSSWQLDSNETKEASIHPDYITYALNKIRDNQDFYEGFLKMAVWHHPLSSPYEDRIKDHGFMERLAKGGFRFALHGHVHKSDKSLYSYDVSAGGRKLNIIGAGTFGAPVREWTPGFPLQYNLMKVEDNKMTVYTRRREELNGAWKPDARWEGVAPYPLPYYEMTI
;
A
#
# COMPACT_ATOMS: atom_id res chain seq x y z
N MET A 1 -7.22 -8.86 1.19
CA MET A 1 -8.54 -8.20 1.09
C MET A 1 -8.44 -7.03 0.15
N GLY A 2 -9.26 -6.99 -0.91
CA GLY A 2 -9.39 -5.81 -1.78
C GLY A 2 -10.51 -4.89 -1.28
N LEU A 3 -10.26 -3.59 -1.27
CA LEU A 3 -11.18 -2.55 -0.83
C LEU A 3 -11.40 -1.56 -1.97
N ASN A 4 -12.67 -1.26 -2.25
CA ASN A 4 -13.02 -0.23 -3.21
C ASN A 4 -12.84 1.14 -2.55
N SER A 5 -11.86 1.91 -3.01
CA SER A 5 -11.59 3.28 -2.55
C SER A 5 -12.34 4.36 -3.35
N SER A 6 -13.24 3.96 -4.25
CA SER A 6 -14.06 4.85 -5.09
C SER A 6 -15.52 4.87 -4.65
N TRP A 7 -15.82 4.52 -3.38
CA TRP A 7 -17.19 4.34 -2.90
C TRP A 7 -18.06 5.60 -3.04
N GLN A 8 -17.50 6.78 -2.81
CA GLN A 8 -18.20 8.07 -2.95
C GLN A 8 -17.85 8.80 -4.25
N LEU A 9 -17.16 8.12 -5.18
CA LEU A 9 -16.80 8.74 -6.45
C LEU A 9 -17.89 8.50 -7.49
N ASP A 10 -18.42 9.59 -8.02
CA ASP A 10 -19.32 9.58 -9.18
C ASP A 10 -18.96 10.71 -10.16
N SER A 11 -19.80 10.93 -11.19
CA SER A 11 -19.55 11.96 -12.20
C SER A 11 -19.60 13.39 -11.67
N ASN A 12 -20.26 13.62 -10.52
CA ASN A 12 -20.42 14.91 -9.88
C ASN A 12 -19.43 15.09 -8.71
N GLU A 13 -19.06 14.01 -8.03
CA GLU A 13 -18.10 13.99 -6.92
C GLU A 13 -16.87 13.15 -7.28
N THR A 14 -15.94 13.74 -8.03
CA THR A 14 -14.76 13.02 -8.54
C THR A 14 -13.58 13.01 -7.58
N LYS A 15 -13.73 13.55 -6.36
CA LYS A 15 -12.59 13.82 -5.45
C LYS A 15 -12.73 13.22 -4.05
N GLU A 16 -13.89 12.69 -3.68
CA GLU A 16 -14.08 12.07 -2.36
C GLU A 16 -13.73 10.58 -2.38
N ALA A 17 -12.44 10.28 -2.44
CA ALA A 17 -11.98 8.90 -2.28
C ALA A 17 -12.32 8.40 -0.87
N SER A 18 -12.95 7.23 -0.78
CA SER A 18 -13.42 6.67 0.49
C SER A 18 -13.68 5.17 0.38
N ILE A 19 -13.76 4.51 1.53
CA ILE A 19 -14.04 3.08 1.64
C ILE A 19 -15.34 2.90 2.42
N HIS A 20 -16.27 2.10 1.89
CA HIS A 20 -17.55 1.88 2.54
C HIS A 20 -17.37 1.27 3.95
N PRO A 21 -17.85 1.94 5.03
CA PRO A 21 -17.60 1.49 6.40
C PRO A 21 -18.26 0.14 6.73
N ASP A 22 -19.48 -0.10 6.25
CA ASP A 22 -20.18 -1.38 6.46
C ASP A 22 -19.51 -2.55 5.77
N TYR A 23 -18.90 -2.34 4.59
CA TYR A 23 -18.18 -3.41 3.90
C TYR A 23 -16.93 -3.84 4.70
N ILE A 24 -16.24 -2.89 5.33
CA ILE A 24 -15.15 -3.20 6.27
C ILE A 24 -15.69 -4.00 7.45
N THR A 25 -16.85 -3.63 8.00
CA THR A 25 -17.48 -4.36 9.12
C THR A 25 -17.77 -5.79 8.73
N TYR A 26 -18.43 -5.94 7.59
CA TYR A 26 -18.81 -7.22 7.04
C TYR A 26 -17.59 -8.11 6.79
N ALA A 27 -16.57 -7.61 6.11
CA ALA A 27 -15.37 -8.38 5.79
C ALA A 27 -14.59 -8.79 7.04
N LEU A 28 -14.42 -7.88 8.01
CA LEU A 28 -13.74 -8.21 9.27
C LEU A 28 -14.53 -9.21 10.11
N ASN A 29 -15.86 -9.11 10.14
CA ASN A 29 -16.71 -10.10 10.80
C ASN A 29 -16.55 -11.47 10.12
N LYS A 30 -16.58 -11.54 8.79
CA LYS A 30 -16.34 -12.80 8.07
C LYS A 30 -14.99 -13.44 8.39
N ILE A 31 -13.92 -12.64 8.50
CA ILE A 31 -12.60 -13.15 8.90
C ILE A 31 -12.63 -13.66 10.34
N ARG A 32 -13.26 -12.93 11.27
CA ARG A 32 -13.36 -13.32 12.68
C ARG A 32 -14.20 -14.57 12.86
N ASP A 33 -15.33 -14.67 12.19
CA ASP A 33 -16.26 -15.80 12.31
C ASP A 33 -15.66 -17.09 11.69
N ASN A 34 -14.59 -16.97 10.91
CA ASN A 34 -13.80 -18.07 10.34
C ASN A 34 -12.34 -18.02 10.83
N GLN A 35 -12.11 -17.60 12.08
CA GLN A 35 -10.77 -17.32 12.58
C GLN A 35 -9.83 -18.53 12.47
N ASP A 36 -10.31 -19.73 12.77
CA ASP A 36 -9.52 -20.97 12.73
C ASP A 36 -8.94 -21.24 11.33
N PHE A 37 -9.69 -20.87 10.28
CA PHE A 37 -9.22 -21.02 8.90
C PHE A 37 -8.15 -19.98 8.54
N TYR A 38 -8.26 -18.76 9.08
CA TYR A 38 -7.34 -17.65 8.79
C TYR A 38 -6.20 -17.54 9.82
N GLU A 39 -6.08 -18.49 10.73
CA GLU A 39 -4.99 -18.52 11.70
C GLU A 39 -3.65 -18.73 10.98
N GLY A 40 -2.64 -17.95 11.37
CA GLY A 40 -1.32 -17.97 10.72
C GLY A 40 -1.24 -17.30 9.34
N PHE A 41 -2.36 -16.83 8.78
CA PHE A 41 -2.33 -16.16 7.46
C PHE A 41 -1.73 -14.76 7.56
N LEU A 42 -0.88 -14.42 6.58
CA LEU A 42 -0.47 -13.05 6.37
C LEU A 42 -1.64 -12.23 5.81
N LYS A 43 -2.22 -11.36 6.64
CA LYS A 43 -3.34 -10.50 6.25
C LYS A 43 -2.86 -9.21 5.60
N MET A 44 -3.20 -9.03 4.32
CA MET A 44 -2.89 -7.84 3.52
C MET A 44 -4.16 -7.16 3.02
N ALA A 45 -4.18 -5.83 3.04
CA ALA A 45 -5.25 -5.00 2.46
C ALA A 45 -4.75 -4.30 1.20
N VAL A 46 -5.62 -4.10 0.21
CA VAL A 46 -5.30 -3.45 -1.06
C VAL A 46 -6.41 -2.47 -1.41
N TRP A 47 -6.05 -1.24 -1.78
CA TRP A 47 -6.96 -0.23 -2.31
C TRP A 47 -6.21 0.68 -3.31
N HIS A 48 -6.89 1.63 -3.95
CA HIS A 48 -6.24 2.45 -4.99
C HIS A 48 -5.75 3.81 -4.48
N HIS A 49 -6.66 4.61 -3.92
CA HIS A 49 -6.38 6.01 -3.53
C HIS A 49 -5.46 6.10 -2.30
N PRO A 50 -4.63 7.14 -2.17
CA PRO A 50 -3.69 7.24 -1.07
C PRO A 50 -4.36 7.75 0.20
N LEU A 51 -3.71 7.50 1.35
CA LEU A 51 -4.08 8.14 2.62
C LEU A 51 -3.54 9.58 2.73
N SER A 52 -2.40 9.83 2.08
CA SER A 52 -1.75 11.15 2.09
C SER A 52 -1.37 11.55 0.67
N SER A 53 -1.84 12.73 0.25
CA SER A 53 -1.58 13.33 -1.05
C SER A 53 -1.76 14.85 -0.91
N PRO A 54 -1.03 15.68 -1.68
CA PRO A 54 -1.33 17.11 -1.78
C PRO A 54 -2.67 17.39 -2.49
N TYR A 55 -3.27 16.39 -3.12
CA TYR A 55 -4.53 16.51 -3.85
C TYR A 55 -5.73 16.02 -3.02
N GLU A 56 -6.92 16.39 -3.47
CA GLU A 56 -8.19 16.11 -2.75
C GLU A 56 -8.66 14.67 -2.88
N ASP A 57 -8.17 13.95 -3.87
CA ASP A 57 -8.46 12.53 -4.18
C ASP A 57 -7.81 11.52 -3.20
N ARG A 58 -7.36 11.99 -2.03
CA ARG A 58 -6.93 11.14 -0.92
C ARG A 58 -8.13 10.69 -0.10
N ILE A 59 -7.99 9.52 0.52
CA ILE A 59 -8.94 9.07 1.53
C ILE A 59 -8.74 9.93 2.78
N LYS A 60 -9.77 10.65 3.21
CA LYS A 60 -9.70 11.53 4.39
C LYS A 60 -10.12 10.82 5.67
N ASP A 61 -11.04 9.87 5.58
CA ASP A 61 -11.44 9.02 6.71
C ASP A 61 -10.47 7.85 6.86
N HIS A 62 -9.59 7.93 7.87
CA HIS A 62 -8.62 6.90 8.18
C HIS A 62 -9.13 5.85 9.19
N GLY A 63 -10.37 5.95 9.68
CA GLY A 63 -10.90 5.06 10.72
C GLY A 63 -10.88 3.58 10.34
N PHE A 64 -10.94 3.25 9.05
CA PHE A 64 -10.78 1.88 8.58
C PHE A 64 -9.38 1.30 8.87
N MET A 65 -8.33 2.12 8.94
CA MET A 65 -6.96 1.68 9.24
C MET A 65 -6.83 1.11 10.65
N GLU A 66 -7.49 1.72 11.63
CA GLU A 66 -7.57 1.20 13.01
C GLU A 66 -8.23 -0.19 13.04
N ARG A 67 -9.28 -0.35 12.24
CA ARG A 67 -10.06 -1.57 12.15
C ARG A 67 -9.27 -2.68 11.49
N LEU A 68 -8.50 -2.37 10.45
CA LEU A 68 -7.55 -3.29 9.83
C LEU A 68 -6.45 -3.70 10.83
N ALA A 69 -5.88 -2.73 11.58
CA ALA A 69 -4.86 -3.00 12.59
C ALA A 69 -5.38 -3.98 13.65
N LYS A 70 -6.57 -3.70 14.19
CA LYS A 70 -7.26 -4.57 15.14
C LYS A 70 -7.58 -5.95 14.57
N GLY A 71 -7.88 -6.05 13.26
CA GLY A 71 -8.11 -7.30 12.54
C GLY A 71 -6.85 -8.14 12.27
N GLY A 72 -5.66 -7.65 12.65
CA GLY A 72 -4.39 -8.33 12.49
C GLY A 72 -3.77 -8.17 11.09
N PHE A 73 -4.20 -7.17 10.31
CA PHE A 73 -3.56 -6.84 9.05
C PHE A 73 -2.18 -6.22 9.30
N ARG A 74 -1.18 -6.64 8.52
CA ARG A 74 0.22 -6.19 8.67
C ARG A 74 0.71 -5.35 7.51
N PHE A 75 0.09 -5.50 6.34
CA PHE A 75 0.45 -4.78 5.13
C PHE A 75 -0.76 -4.19 4.42
N ALA A 76 -0.53 -3.04 3.82
CA ALA A 76 -1.44 -2.30 2.98
C ALA A 76 -0.74 -1.95 1.65
N LEU A 77 -1.44 -2.14 0.53
CA LEU A 77 -0.94 -1.77 -0.79
C LEU A 77 -1.84 -0.69 -1.38
N HIS A 78 -1.25 0.38 -1.93
CA HIS A 78 -2.00 1.38 -2.69
C HIS A 78 -1.25 1.90 -3.93
N GLY A 79 -1.98 2.64 -4.77
CA GLY A 79 -1.47 3.29 -5.97
C GLY A 79 -1.67 4.80 -5.94
N HIS A 80 -2.03 5.37 -7.10
CA HIS A 80 -2.53 6.73 -7.32
C HIS A 80 -1.54 7.90 -7.10
N VAL A 81 -0.62 7.82 -6.13
CA VAL A 81 0.41 8.88 -5.91
C VAL A 81 1.43 8.94 -7.06
N HIS A 82 1.47 7.89 -7.89
CA HIS A 82 2.42 7.74 -9.00
C HIS A 82 3.88 7.87 -8.56
N LYS A 83 4.13 7.48 -7.31
CA LYS A 83 5.44 7.36 -6.67
C LYS A 83 5.40 6.10 -5.82
N SER A 84 6.40 5.24 -5.95
CA SER A 84 6.64 4.22 -4.95
C SER A 84 7.03 4.91 -3.65
N ASP A 85 6.44 4.51 -2.53
CA ASP A 85 6.68 5.07 -1.21
C ASP A 85 6.49 3.98 -0.15
N LYS A 86 7.09 4.19 1.03
CA LYS A 86 6.92 3.36 2.21
C LYS A 86 6.49 4.26 3.36
N SER A 87 5.32 3.98 3.93
CA SER A 87 4.85 4.64 5.14
C SER A 87 4.41 3.62 6.18
N LEU A 88 4.34 4.06 7.44
CA LEU A 88 3.98 3.22 8.58
C LEU A 88 2.78 3.83 9.30
N TYR A 89 1.75 3.02 9.49
CA TYR A 89 0.64 3.34 10.37
C TYR A 89 0.78 2.54 11.67
N SER A 90 1.00 3.24 12.79
CA SER A 90 1.15 2.64 14.12
C SER A 90 -0.12 2.89 14.93
N TYR A 91 -0.86 1.82 15.25
CA TYR A 91 -2.10 1.91 16.03
C TYR A 91 -1.85 1.83 17.54
N ASP A 92 -0.97 0.92 17.96
CA ASP A 92 -0.45 0.85 19.34
C ASP A 92 1.09 0.88 19.28
N VAL A 93 1.69 1.71 20.11
CA VAL A 93 3.14 1.98 20.17
C VAL A 93 3.88 0.98 21.08
N SER A 94 3.15 0.08 21.75
CA SER A 94 3.75 -0.99 22.55
C SER A 94 4.73 -1.86 21.74
N ALA A 95 5.64 -2.56 22.43
CA ALA A 95 6.65 -3.41 21.78
C ALA A 95 6.06 -4.55 20.93
N GLY A 96 4.81 -4.95 21.20
CA GLY A 96 4.00 -5.86 20.37
C GLY A 96 2.82 -5.18 19.67
N GLY A 97 2.85 -3.86 19.59
CA GLY A 97 1.75 -3.03 19.11
C GLY A 97 1.42 -3.27 17.65
N ARG A 98 0.15 -3.05 17.30
CA ARG A 98 -0.40 -3.33 15.96
C ARG A 98 0.05 -2.25 14.99
N LYS A 99 0.71 -2.67 13.91
CA LYS A 99 1.28 -1.80 12.88
C LYS A 99 0.85 -2.28 11.50
N LEU A 100 0.55 -1.33 10.61
CA LEU A 100 0.40 -1.58 9.18
C LEU A 100 1.52 -0.90 8.43
N ASN A 101 2.31 -1.69 7.73
CA ASN A 101 3.23 -1.19 6.72
C ASN A 101 2.46 -0.91 5.44
N ILE A 102 2.59 0.30 4.91
CA ILE A 102 1.92 0.73 3.70
C ILE A 102 2.96 0.81 2.57
N ILE A 103 2.65 0.17 1.43
CA ILE A 103 3.52 0.07 0.27
C ILE A 103 2.81 0.74 -0.92
N GLY A 104 3.40 1.82 -1.43
CA GLY A 104 3.01 2.45 -2.69
C GLY A 104 3.63 1.74 -3.89
N ALA A 105 2.81 1.36 -4.86
CA ALA A 105 3.28 0.61 -6.04
C ALA A 105 4.02 1.47 -7.09
N GLY A 106 3.78 2.79 -7.11
CA GLY A 106 4.20 3.67 -8.21
C GLY A 106 3.36 3.49 -9.48
N THR A 107 3.90 3.84 -10.64
CA THR A 107 3.18 3.83 -11.93
C THR A 107 3.77 2.79 -12.87
N PHE A 108 3.08 1.67 -13.12
CA PHE A 108 3.60 0.65 -14.05
C PHE A 108 3.43 1.02 -15.52
N GLY A 109 2.26 1.55 -15.89
CA GLY A 109 1.88 1.76 -17.29
C GLY A 109 0.61 2.59 -17.47
N ALA A 110 0.49 3.71 -16.73
CA ALA A 110 -0.59 4.68 -16.96
C ALA A 110 -0.38 5.45 -18.27
N PRO A 111 -1.41 6.10 -18.83
CA PRO A 111 -1.25 7.07 -19.91
C PRO A 111 -0.25 8.17 -19.55
N VAL A 112 0.55 8.64 -20.50
CA VAL A 112 1.64 9.63 -20.25
C VAL A 112 1.14 10.91 -19.57
N ARG A 113 -0.07 11.37 -19.90
CA ARG A 113 -0.69 12.56 -19.28
C ARG A 113 -0.93 12.42 -17.76
N GLU A 114 -0.97 11.19 -17.27
CA GLU A 114 -1.19 10.89 -15.86
C GLU A 114 0.15 10.69 -15.11
N TRP A 115 1.29 10.68 -15.81
CA TRP A 115 2.58 10.48 -15.15
C TRP A 115 2.95 11.65 -14.26
N THR A 116 3.57 11.37 -13.12
CA THR A 116 4.16 12.42 -12.29
C THR A 116 5.49 12.84 -12.89
N PRO A 117 5.66 14.13 -13.28
CA PRO A 117 6.93 14.61 -13.82
C PRO A 117 8.10 14.33 -12.88
N GLY A 118 9.20 13.84 -13.44
CA GLY A 118 10.41 13.51 -12.68
C GLY A 118 10.40 12.13 -11.99
N PHE A 119 9.31 11.35 -12.11
CA PHE A 119 9.26 9.99 -11.59
C PHE A 119 9.27 8.97 -12.74
N PRO A 120 10.11 7.91 -12.65
CA PRO A 120 10.11 6.84 -13.64
C PRO A 120 8.85 5.99 -13.48
N LEU A 121 8.56 5.16 -14.49
CA LEU A 121 7.61 4.06 -14.29
C LEU A 121 8.17 3.09 -13.24
N GLN A 122 7.31 2.53 -12.40
CA GLN A 122 7.68 1.75 -11.22
C GLN A 122 6.75 0.55 -11.00
N TYR A 123 7.30 -0.51 -10.42
CA TYR A 123 6.56 -1.58 -9.77
C TYR A 123 7.41 -2.22 -8.68
N ASN A 124 6.77 -3.00 -7.82
CA ASN A 124 7.42 -3.73 -6.74
C ASN A 124 7.29 -5.25 -6.94
N LEU A 125 8.31 -6.01 -6.54
CA LEU A 125 8.23 -7.46 -6.33
C LEU A 125 8.33 -7.72 -4.83
N MET A 126 7.36 -8.44 -4.28
CA MET A 126 7.30 -8.74 -2.85
C MET A 126 7.67 -10.21 -2.62
N LYS A 127 8.71 -10.43 -1.83
CA LYS A 127 9.09 -11.77 -1.35
C LYS A 127 8.69 -11.88 0.12
N VAL A 128 7.88 -12.89 0.42
CA VAL A 128 7.52 -13.28 1.79
C VAL A 128 8.29 -14.54 2.13
N GLU A 129 9.09 -14.49 3.18
CA GLU A 129 9.87 -15.63 3.66
C GLU A 129 10.00 -15.52 5.19
N ASP A 130 9.72 -16.61 5.89
CA ASP A 130 9.64 -16.65 7.35
C ASP A 130 8.74 -15.52 7.91
N ASN A 131 9.31 -14.65 8.75
CA ASN A 131 8.66 -13.47 9.32
C ASN A 131 9.15 -12.16 8.68
N LYS A 132 9.52 -12.19 7.40
CA LYS A 132 10.07 -11.05 6.68
C LYS A 132 9.39 -10.82 5.33
N MET A 133 9.08 -9.56 5.08
CA MET A 133 8.68 -9.04 3.77
C MET A 133 9.85 -8.27 3.17
N THR A 134 10.39 -8.73 2.04
CA THR A 134 11.35 -7.98 1.24
C THR A 134 10.66 -7.41 0.01
N VAL A 135 10.71 -6.09 -0.15
CA VAL A 135 10.09 -5.38 -1.29
C VAL A 135 11.21 -4.92 -2.22
N TYR A 136 11.36 -5.58 -3.35
CA TYR A 136 12.27 -5.15 -4.42
C TYR A 136 11.57 -4.12 -5.30
N THR A 137 12.20 -2.95 -5.46
CA THR A 137 11.66 -1.87 -6.29
C THR A 137 12.31 -1.86 -7.67
N ARG A 138 11.49 -1.71 -8.70
CA ARG A 138 11.91 -1.68 -10.10
C ARG A 138 11.46 -0.39 -10.74
N ARG A 139 12.30 0.14 -11.63
CA ARG A 139 12.01 1.34 -12.38
C ARG A 139 12.30 1.20 -13.88
N ARG A 140 11.63 2.00 -14.68
CA ARG A 140 11.89 2.19 -16.10
C ARG A 140 11.78 3.67 -16.43
N GLU A 141 12.85 4.23 -16.96
CA GLU A 141 12.96 5.67 -17.25
C GLU A 141 12.34 6.01 -18.62
N GLU A 142 12.57 5.17 -19.62
CA GLU A 142 12.07 5.35 -20.98
C GLU A 142 10.83 4.50 -21.26
N LEU A 143 9.87 5.03 -22.04
CA LEU A 143 8.62 4.33 -22.36
C LEU A 143 8.83 2.92 -22.92
N ASN A 144 9.88 2.73 -23.71
CA ASN A 144 10.27 1.44 -24.31
C ASN A 144 11.62 0.94 -23.78
N GLY A 145 12.09 1.47 -22.66
CA GLY A 145 13.34 1.06 -22.03
C GLY A 145 13.23 -0.25 -21.25
N ALA A 146 14.37 -0.71 -20.73
CA ALA A 146 14.41 -1.89 -19.87
C ALA A 146 14.03 -1.55 -18.42
N TRP A 147 13.38 -2.50 -17.74
CA TRP A 147 13.14 -2.45 -16.31
C TRP A 147 14.40 -2.79 -15.52
N LYS A 148 14.83 -1.87 -14.66
CA LYS A 148 16.05 -2.01 -13.84
C LYS A 148 15.74 -1.88 -12.34
N PRO A 149 16.65 -2.35 -11.47
CA PRO A 149 16.52 -2.14 -10.02
C PRO A 149 16.48 -0.65 -9.68
N ASP A 150 15.60 -0.25 -8.76
CA ASP A 150 15.48 1.13 -8.28
C ASP A 150 16.23 1.31 -6.95
N ALA A 151 17.54 1.50 -7.04
CA ALA A 151 18.46 1.57 -5.91
C ALA A 151 18.42 2.94 -5.21
N ARG A 152 17.43 3.14 -4.33
CA ARG A 152 17.22 4.40 -3.59
C ARG A 152 16.96 4.22 -2.10
N TRP A 153 16.88 2.98 -1.62
CA TRP A 153 16.60 2.67 -0.23
C TRP A 153 17.89 2.61 0.59
N GLU A 154 17.76 2.80 1.90
CA GLU A 154 18.88 2.79 2.84
C GLU A 154 19.74 1.53 2.67
N GLY A 155 21.04 1.77 2.52
CA GLY A 155 22.08 0.76 2.41
C GLY A 155 23.38 1.30 3.01
N VAL A 156 24.43 0.48 3.04
CA VAL A 156 25.74 0.96 3.51
C VAL A 156 26.28 1.93 2.47
N ALA A 157 26.44 3.20 2.84
CA ALA A 157 26.99 4.21 1.96
C ALA A 157 28.32 3.72 1.34
N PRO A 158 28.56 3.88 0.02
CA PRO A 158 27.77 4.64 -0.97
C PRO A 158 26.71 3.82 -1.75
N TYR A 159 26.33 2.62 -1.29
CA TYR A 159 25.53 1.66 -2.07
C TYR A 159 24.05 1.63 -1.63
N PRO A 160 23.16 2.46 -2.21
CA PRO A 160 21.74 2.33 -1.96
C PRO A 160 21.21 0.99 -2.48
N LEU A 161 20.22 0.43 -1.80
CA LEU A 161 19.65 -0.88 -2.14
C LEU A 161 18.41 -0.73 -3.02
N PRO A 162 18.18 -1.67 -3.96
CA PRO A 162 16.96 -1.72 -4.76
C PRO A 162 15.82 -2.47 -4.04
N TYR A 163 15.89 -2.55 -2.72
CA TYR A 163 14.89 -3.19 -1.89
C TYR A 163 14.91 -2.63 -0.47
N TYR A 164 13.84 -2.90 0.27
CA TYR A 164 13.79 -2.70 1.71
C TYR A 164 13.06 -3.86 2.38
N GLU A 165 13.28 -4.00 3.68
CA GLU A 165 12.74 -5.11 4.46
C GLU A 165 11.82 -4.62 5.59
N MET A 166 10.84 -5.46 5.95
CA MET A 166 9.89 -5.24 7.03
C MET A 166 9.61 -6.56 7.75
N THR A 167 9.50 -6.49 9.07
CA THR A 167 9.12 -7.64 9.90
C THR A 167 7.61 -7.87 9.86
N ILE A 168 7.21 -9.14 9.77
CA ILE A 168 5.83 -9.62 9.76
C ILE A 168 5.29 -9.87 11.16
#